data_AF-A0A1Q3BAF4-F1
#
_entry.id   AF-A0A1Q3BAF4-F1
#
_cell.length_a   1.000
_cell.length_b   1.000
_cell.length_c   1.000
_cell.angle_alpha   90.00
_cell.angle_beta   90.00
_cell.angle_gamma   90.00
#
_symmetry.space_group_name_H-M   'P 1'
#
loop_
_entity.id
_entity.type
_entity.pdbx_description
1 polymer ?
#
loop_
_entity_poly.entity_id
_entity_poly.type
_entity_poly.pdbx_seq_one_letter_code
_entity_poly.pdbx_strand_id
1 'polypeptide(L)'
;LTMTSLSTSSTSETTTLSTLTGPPVTHSAHHLLSLKLNETNYLSWRTQIVPFLRGQQLFGYVDGTIVCPLPTDVEAYNNWKQQNNNLMSILVGSLSAEVIPTVHQASTSKQIWDTLQEAYASPSNTHILSLHLAL
;
A
#
# COMPACT_ATOMS: atom_id res chain seq x y z
N LEU A 1 15.98 76.86 -19.38
CA LEU A 1 14.59 76.39 -19.18
C LEU A 1 14.65 74.87 -19.03
N THR A 2 14.09 74.37 -17.94
CA THR A 2 14.02 72.97 -17.48
C THR A 2 13.60 71.98 -18.56
N MET A 3 14.12 70.75 -18.54
CA MET A 3 13.29 69.56 -18.81
C MET A 3 13.80 68.34 -18.04
N THR A 4 12.83 67.72 -17.38
CA THR A 4 12.85 66.67 -16.38
C THR A 4 13.04 65.29 -17.01
N SER A 5 13.65 64.39 -16.25
CA SER A 5 13.76 62.94 -16.50
C SER A 5 12.41 62.26 -16.75
N LEU A 6 12.37 61.22 -17.58
CA LEU A 6 11.39 60.14 -17.44
C LEU A 6 11.99 58.81 -17.92
N SER A 7 12.15 57.88 -16.99
CA SER A 7 12.51 56.49 -17.23
C SER A 7 11.31 55.73 -17.80
N THR A 8 11.52 54.94 -18.85
CA THR A 8 10.54 53.95 -19.33
C THR A 8 11.21 52.57 -19.33
N SER A 9 10.74 51.71 -18.43
CA SER A 9 11.18 50.33 -18.29
C SER A 9 10.54 49.49 -19.40
N SER A 10 11.37 48.80 -20.20
CA SER A 10 10.91 47.86 -21.21
C SER A 10 10.55 46.51 -20.58
N THR A 11 9.28 46.12 -20.68
CA THR A 11 8.81 44.77 -20.35
C THR A 11 9.13 43.85 -21.53
N SER A 12 10.03 42.89 -21.32
CA SER A 12 10.23 41.79 -22.28
C SER A 12 9.24 40.68 -21.98
N GLU A 13 8.31 40.46 -22.90
CA GLU A 13 7.42 39.30 -22.93
C GLU A 13 8.27 38.04 -23.15
N THR A 14 8.27 37.12 -22.19
CA THR A 14 8.75 35.75 -22.41
C THR A 14 7.57 34.82 -22.18
N THR A 15 7.02 34.31 -23.28
CA THR A 15 6.01 33.25 -23.30
C THR A 15 6.58 32.02 -22.59
N THR A 16 6.15 31.79 -21.35
CA THR A 16 6.42 30.54 -20.65
C THR A 16 5.32 29.55 -21.03
N LEU A 17 5.71 28.44 -21.66
CA LEU A 17 4.86 27.28 -21.85
C LEU A 17 4.36 26.83 -20.47
N SER A 18 3.05 26.97 -20.23
CA SER A 18 2.39 26.40 -19.06
C SER A 18 2.43 24.88 -19.16
N THR A 19 3.41 24.27 -18.48
CA THR A 19 3.40 22.85 -18.15
C THR A 19 2.15 22.59 -17.33
N LEU A 20 1.21 21.81 -17.88
CA LEU A 20 0.03 21.32 -17.17
C LEU A 20 0.48 20.27 -16.14
N THR A 21 1.11 20.69 -15.06
CA THR A 21 1.26 19.89 -13.84
C THR A 21 -0.05 19.96 -13.07
N GLY A 22 -0.97 19.05 -13.41
CA GLY A 22 -2.04 18.68 -12.49
C GLY A 22 -1.45 18.12 -11.19
N PRO A 23 -2.15 18.23 -10.05
CA PRO A 23 -1.67 17.68 -8.79
C PRO A 23 -1.37 16.19 -8.98
N PRO A 24 -0.29 15.64 -8.38
CA PRO A 24 -0.09 14.20 -8.36
C PRO A 24 -1.34 13.63 -7.71
N VAL A 25 -2.11 12.85 -8.46
CA VAL A 25 -3.30 12.21 -7.91
C VAL A 25 -2.77 11.15 -6.96
N THR A 26 -2.59 11.54 -5.69
CA THR A 26 -2.34 10.63 -4.59
C THR A 26 -3.64 9.88 -4.37
N HIS A 27 -3.91 8.91 -5.26
CA HIS A 27 -5.01 7.98 -5.11
C HIS A 27 -4.78 7.27 -3.78
N SER A 28 -5.60 7.58 -2.79
CA SER A 28 -5.65 6.86 -1.54
C SER A 28 -5.77 5.37 -1.86
N ALA A 29 -4.79 4.59 -1.43
CA ALA A 29 -4.63 3.15 -1.68
C ALA A 29 -5.94 2.35 -1.51
N HIS A 30 -6.80 2.80 -0.59
CA HIS A 30 -8.09 2.21 -0.27
C HIS A 30 -9.13 2.27 -1.41
N HIS A 31 -9.06 3.24 -2.32
CA HIS A 31 -9.99 3.30 -3.47
C HIS A 31 -9.54 2.43 -4.65
N LEU A 32 -8.23 2.13 -4.73
CA LEU A 32 -7.66 1.34 -5.82
C LEU A 32 -7.99 -0.14 -5.69
N LEU A 33 -8.24 -0.62 -4.47
CA LEU A 33 -8.72 -1.97 -4.20
C LEU A 33 -10.24 -1.95 -3.99
N SER A 34 -10.97 -1.71 -5.09
CA SER A 34 -12.45 -1.72 -5.05
C SER A 34 -13.01 -3.11 -4.69
N LEU A 35 -12.24 -4.18 -4.92
CA LEU A 35 -12.62 -5.55 -4.60
C LEU A 35 -12.11 -5.94 -3.21
N LYS A 36 -13.03 -6.12 -2.26
CA LYS A 36 -12.73 -6.71 -0.96
C LYS A 36 -12.67 -8.24 -1.04
N LEU A 37 -11.67 -8.84 -0.38
CA LEU A 37 -11.54 -10.29 -0.26
C LEU A 37 -12.75 -10.86 0.49
N ASN A 38 -13.36 -11.88 -0.07
CA ASN A 38 -14.36 -12.74 0.55
C ASN A 38 -13.99 -14.22 0.31
N GLU A 39 -14.79 -15.14 0.81
CA GLU A 39 -14.50 -16.57 0.79
C GLU A 39 -14.39 -17.18 -0.63
N THR A 40 -14.91 -16.49 -1.65
CA THR A 40 -15.04 -17.04 -3.01
C THR A 40 -14.21 -16.33 -4.07
N ASN A 41 -13.61 -15.17 -3.75
CA ASN A 41 -13.00 -14.29 -4.74
C ASN A 41 -11.49 -14.12 -4.60
N TYR A 42 -10.81 -15.02 -3.87
CA TYR A 42 -9.38 -14.92 -3.58
C TYR A 42 -8.52 -14.68 -4.83
N LEU A 43 -8.76 -15.41 -5.92
CA LEU A 43 -7.99 -15.23 -7.16
C LEU A 43 -8.16 -13.83 -7.76
N SER A 44 -9.40 -13.32 -7.76
CA SER A 44 -9.71 -11.97 -8.26
C SER A 44 -9.10 -10.89 -7.37
N TRP A 45 -9.19 -11.05 -6.04
CA TRP A 45 -8.56 -10.16 -5.07
C TRP A 45 -7.04 -10.15 -5.23
N ARG A 46 -6.41 -11.34 -5.29
CA ARG A 46 -4.97 -11.50 -5.48
C ARG A 46 -4.48 -10.84 -6.77
N THR A 47 -5.25 -10.96 -7.84
CA THR A 47 -4.95 -10.35 -9.15
C THR A 47 -4.92 -8.82 -9.08
N GLN A 48 -5.73 -8.19 -8.23
CA GLN A 48 -5.72 -6.73 -8.04
C GLN A 48 -4.64 -6.28 -7.06
N ILE A 49 -4.51 -6.97 -5.92
CA ILE A 49 -3.65 -6.49 -4.84
C ILE A 49 -2.17 -6.71 -5.13
N VAL A 50 -1.77 -7.78 -5.82
CA VAL A 50 -0.35 -8.06 -6.09
C VAL A 50 0.30 -6.97 -6.97
N PRO A 51 -0.26 -6.59 -8.13
CA PRO A 51 0.29 -5.49 -8.93
C PRO A 51 0.32 -4.17 -8.16
N PHE A 52 -0.72 -3.88 -7.36
CA PHE A 52 -0.77 -2.69 -6.52
C PHE A 52 0.40 -2.66 -5.52
N LEU A 53 0.64 -3.73 -4.77
CA LEU A 53 1.73 -3.83 -3.81
C LEU A 53 3.11 -3.75 -4.48
N ARG A 54 3.27 -4.34 -5.66
CA ARG A 54 4.52 -4.25 -6.45
C ARG A 54 4.78 -2.82 -6.93
N GLY A 55 3.75 -2.11 -7.40
CA GLY A 55 3.85 -0.71 -7.79
C GLY A 55 4.30 0.20 -6.65
N GLN A 56 3.95 -0.16 -5.40
CA GLN A 56 4.35 0.56 -4.19
C GLN A 56 5.65 0.02 -3.55
N GLN A 57 6.32 -0.97 -4.15
CA GLN A 57 7.49 -1.65 -3.58
C GLN A 57 7.23 -2.31 -2.19
N LEU A 58 5.97 -2.60 -1.88
CA LEU A 58 5.54 -3.21 -0.61
C LEU A 58 5.48 -4.73 -0.67
N PHE A 59 5.47 -5.32 -1.86
CA PHE A 59 5.34 -6.78 -2.02
C PHE A 59 6.46 -7.56 -1.32
N GLY A 60 7.66 -6.95 -1.22
CA GLY A 60 8.80 -7.57 -0.55
C GLY A 60 8.58 -7.89 0.94
N TYR A 61 7.66 -7.18 1.59
CA TYR A 61 7.32 -7.41 2.99
C TYR A 61 6.45 -8.66 3.18
N VAL A 62 5.62 -9.02 2.19
CA VAL A 62 4.74 -10.20 2.26
C VAL A 62 5.42 -11.46 1.72
N ASP A 63 6.20 -11.36 0.66
CA ASP A 63 6.97 -12.51 0.15
C ASP A 63 8.18 -12.86 1.03
N GLY A 64 8.63 -11.91 1.88
CA GLY A 64 9.73 -12.09 2.81
C GLY A 64 11.11 -11.74 2.23
N THR A 65 11.17 -11.17 1.04
CA THR A 65 12.43 -10.64 0.47
C THR A 65 12.94 -9.41 1.23
N ILE A 66 12.07 -8.63 1.84
CA ILE A 66 12.40 -7.54 2.77
C ILE A 66 12.29 -8.05 4.20
N VAL A 67 13.43 -8.46 4.75
CA VAL A 67 13.53 -9.01 6.11
C VAL A 67 13.53 -7.89 7.15
N CYS A 68 12.93 -8.15 8.31
CA CYS A 68 12.98 -7.24 9.45
C CYS A 68 14.45 -7.00 9.87
N PRO A 69 14.93 -5.74 9.93
CA PRO A 69 16.28 -5.42 10.37
C PRO A 69 16.51 -5.79 11.84
N LEU A 70 17.79 -5.91 12.22
CA LEU A 70 18.14 -6.10 13.63
C LEU A 70 17.71 -4.87 14.45
N PRO A 71 17.19 -5.05 15.68
CA PRO A 71 16.82 -3.93 16.55
C PRO A 71 17.97 -2.97 16.91
N THR A 72 19.23 -3.39 16.69
CA THR A 72 20.42 -2.55 16.86
C THR A 72 20.51 -1.43 15.82
N ASP A 73 19.93 -1.62 14.63
CA ASP A 73 19.76 -0.57 13.63
C ASP A 73 18.37 0.06 13.82
N VAL A 74 18.30 0.99 14.77
CA VAL A 74 17.04 1.59 15.23
C VAL A 74 16.32 2.33 14.10
N GLU A 75 17.05 2.99 13.20
CA GLU A 75 16.45 3.73 12.08
C GLU A 75 15.84 2.78 11.06
N ALA A 76 16.61 1.78 10.60
CA ALA A 76 16.11 0.80 9.64
C ALA A 76 14.95 0.00 10.22
N TYR A 77 15.03 -0.41 11.49
CA TYR A 77 13.96 -1.14 12.18
C TYR A 77 12.67 -0.32 12.26
N ASN A 78 12.75 0.97 12.63
CA ASN A 78 11.58 1.84 12.73
C ASN A 78 10.95 2.09 11.35
N ASN A 79 11.76 2.29 10.30
CA ASN A 79 11.27 2.43 8.93
C ASN A 79 10.55 1.16 8.48
N TRP A 80 11.18 -0.01 8.64
CA TRP A 80 10.57 -1.30 8.31
C TRP A 80 9.25 -1.49 9.05
N LYS A 81 9.21 -1.21 10.35
CA LYS A 81 8.00 -1.32 11.18
C LYS A 81 6.89 -0.41 10.70
N GLN A 82 7.21 0.84 10.33
CA GLN A 82 6.23 1.77 9.78
C GLN A 82 5.63 1.25 8.48
N GLN A 83 6.48 0.75 7.56
CA GLN A 83 6.00 0.21 6.27
C GLN A 83 5.19 -1.08 6.45
N ASN A 84 5.63 -1.99 7.32
CA ASN A 84 4.89 -3.18 7.67
C ASN A 84 3.49 -2.81 8.22
N ASN A 85 3.39 -1.84 9.12
CA ASN A 85 2.11 -1.40 9.69
C ASN A 85 1.20 -0.74 8.65
N ASN A 86 1.76 0.09 7.76
CA ASN A 86 1.01 0.66 6.64
C ASN A 86 0.44 -0.45 5.74
N LEU A 87 1.26 -1.47 5.45
CA LEU A 87 0.84 -2.62 4.65
C LEU A 87 -0.23 -3.46 5.34
N MET A 88 -0.12 -3.66 6.65
CA MET A 88 -1.19 -4.30 7.43
C MET A 88 -2.52 -3.55 7.28
N SER A 89 -2.51 -2.21 7.37
CA SER A 89 -3.71 -1.39 7.17
C SER A 89 -4.29 -1.52 5.75
N ILE A 90 -3.44 -1.60 4.72
CA ILE A 90 -3.86 -1.84 3.34
C ILE A 90 -4.51 -3.23 3.20
N LEU A 91 -3.85 -4.27 3.73
CA LEU A 91 -4.35 -5.64 3.66
C LEU A 91 -5.70 -5.75 4.38
N VAL A 92 -5.79 -5.31 5.64
CA VAL A 92 -7.04 -5.34 6.42
C VAL A 92 -8.15 -4.51 5.76
N GLY A 93 -7.81 -3.33 5.22
CA GLY A 93 -8.76 -2.49 4.48
C GLY A 93 -9.30 -3.14 3.20
N SER A 94 -8.57 -4.10 2.64
CA SER A 94 -8.97 -4.88 1.47
C SER A 94 -9.79 -6.14 1.81
N LEU A 95 -10.12 -6.39 3.08
CA LEU A 95 -10.91 -7.56 3.50
C LEU A 95 -12.39 -7.20 3.68
N SER A 96 -13.27 -8.16 3.43
CA SER A 96 -14.67 -8.08 3.89
C SER A 96 -14.73 -8.28 5.41
N ALA A 97 -15.82 -7.83 6.04
CA ALA A 97 -16.02 -7.99 7.48
C ALA A 97 -15.99 -9.46 7.95
N GLU A 98 -16.35 -10.39 7.07
CA GLU A 98 -16.36 -11.83 7.32
C GLU A 98 -14.96 -12.44 7.36
N VAL A 99 -14.01 -11.86 6.62
CA VAL A 99 -12.63 -12.36 6.50
C VAL A 99 -11.68 -11.74 7.54
N ILE A 100 -12.00 -10.54 8.06
CA ILE A 100 -11.20 -9.85 9.09
C ILE A 100 -10.89 -10.74 10.31
N PRO A 101 -11.84 -11.50 10.89
CA PRO A 101 -11.56 -12.36 12.04
C PRO A 101 -10.43 -13.37 11.81
N THR A 102 -10.27 -13.87 10.59
CA THR A 102 -9.24 -14.85 10.21
C THR A 102 -7.83 -14.33 10.44
N VAL A 103 -7.62 -13.01 10.32
CA VAL A 103 -6.28 -12.39 10.41
C VAL A 103 -6.06 -11.64 11.73
N HIS A 104 -6.99 -11.72 12.70
CA HIS A 104 -6.91 -10.95 13.95
C HIS A 104 -5.64 -11.26 14.77
N GLN A 105 -5.14 -12.49 14.69
CA GLN A 105 -3.94 -12.92 15.44
C GLN A 105 -2.62 -12.59 14.72
N ALA A 106 -2.67 -12.12 13.48
CA ALA A 106 -1.47 -11.82 12.71
C ALA A 106 -0.83 -10.51 13.18
N SER A 107 0.46 -10.56 13.49
CA SER A 107 1.25 -9.43 14.01
C SER A 107 2.08 -8.73 12.93
N THR A 108 2.15 -9.30 11.72
CA THR A 108 2.92 -8.75 10.60
C THR A 108 2.13 -8.85 9.30
N SER A 109 2.44 -7.99 8.33
CA SER A 109 1.86 -8.04 7.00
C SER A 109 2.10 -9.39 6.31
N LYS A 110 3.27 -10.00 6.52
CA LYS A 110 3.59 -11.36 6.08
C LYS A 110 2.65 -12.40 6.65
N GLN A 111 2.44 -12.40 7.97
CA GLN A 111 1.51 -13.33 8.62
C GLN A 111 0.09 -13.15 8.08
N ILE A 112 -0.39 -11.92 7.91
CA ILE A 112 -1.69 -11.66 7.29
C ILE A 112 -1.74 -12.29 5.90
N TRP A 113 -0.73 -12.05 5.06
CA TRP A 113 -0.68 -12.58 3.70
C TRP A 113 -0.69 -14.11 3.68
N ASP A 114 0.16 -14.75 4.49
CA ASP A 114 0.30 -16.20 4.57
C ASP A 114 -1.01 -16.84 5.06
N THR A 115 -1.65 -16.28 6.10
CA THR A 115 -2.94 -16.75 6.61
C THR A 115 -4.05 -16.64 5.55
N LEU A 116 -4.13 -15.53 4.81
CA LEU A 116 -5.13 -15.37 3.75
C LEU A 116 -4.89 -16.35 2.60
N GLN A 117 -3.62 -16.59 2.25
CA GLN A 117 -3.25 -17.54 1.23
C GLN A 117 -3.61 -18.98 1.67
N GLU A 118 -3.30 -19.37 2.90
CA GLU A 118 -3.64 -20.70 3.41
C GLU A 118 -5.15 -20.94 3.47
N ALA A 119 -5.91 -19.94 3.96
CA ALA A 119 -7.35 -20.05 4.13
C ALA A 119 -8.13 -20.04 2.82
N TYR A 120 -7.73 -19.22 1.83
CA TYR A 120 -8.56 -18.93 0.64
C TYR A 120 -7.90 -19.24 -0.71
N ALA A 121 -6.60 -19.55 -0.77
CA ALA A 121 -5.95 -19.90 -2.04
C ALA A 121 -6.21 -21.34 -2.51
N SER A 122 -6.65 -22.22 -1.61
CA SER A 122 -6.90 -23.63 -1.94
C SER A 122 -8.40 -23.89 -2.17
N PRO A 123 -8.80 -24.55 -3.27
CA PRO A 123 -10.18 -25.00 -3.49
C PRO A 123 -10.70 -26.04 -2.48
N SER A 124 -9.86 -26.47 -1.52
CA SER A 124 -10.10 -27.65 -0.66
C SER A 124 -9.86 -27.45 0.84
N ASN A 125 -9.62 -26.23 1.32
CA ASN A 125 -9.19 -25.98 2.71
C ASN A 125 -10.31 -25.65 3.73
N THR A 126 -11.46 -26.31 3.67
CA THR A 126 -12.42 -26.27 4.78
C THR A 126 -12.04 -27.14 5.98
N HIS A 127 -10.86 -27.80 5.99
CA HIS A 127 -10.54 -28.82 7.01
C HIS A 127 -9.26 -28.58 7.84
N ILE A 128 -8.49 -27.52 7.60
CA ILE A 128 -7.21 -27.30 8.33
C ILE A 128 -7.35 -26.25 9.46
N LEU A 129 -8.32 -25.34 9.39
CA LEU A 129 -8.54 -24.37 10.46
C LEU A 129 -9.11 -24.99 11.76
N SER A 130 -9.60 -26.24 11.71
CA SER A 130 -10.11 -26.94 12.90
C SER A 130 -9.02 -27.57 13.78
N LEU A 131 -7.76 -27.61 13.33
CA LEU A 131 -6.69 -28.27 14.08
C LEU A 131 -5.78 -27.30 14.84
N HIS A 132 -5.81 -26.00 14.55
CA HIS A 132 -4.97 -25.01 15.26
C HIS A 132 -5.66 -24.33 16.46
N LEU A 133 -6.95 -24.61 16.70
CA LEU A 133 -7.70 -24.12 17.86
C LEU A 133 -7.88 -25.19 18.96
N ALA A 134 -7.25 -26.35 18.82
CA ALA A 134 -7.43 -27.50 19.73
C ALA A 134 -6.16 -27.94 20.49
N LEU A 135 -5.08 -27.14 20.49
CA LEU A 135 -3.88 -27.35 21.32
C LEU A 135 -3.43 -26.02 21.93
#